data_AF-A0AA91INL7-F1
#
_entry.id   AF-A0AA91INL7-F1
#
_cell.length_a   1.000
_cell.length_b   1.000
_cell.length_c   1.000
_cell.angle_alpha   90.00
_cell.angle_beta   90.00
_cell.angle_gamma   90.00
#
_symmetry.space_group_name_H-M   'P 1'
#
loop_
_entity.id
_entity.type
_entity.pdbx_description
1 polymer ?
#
loop_
_entity_poly.entity_id
_entity_poly.type
_entity_poly.pdbx_seq_one_letter_code
_entity_poly.pdbx_strand_id
1 'polypeptide(L)'
;MGGFIKIDAQEVMHESGYHVFSAGREHIGYKDDNKSYRVLRELGWDPKTKSGYESIYSSDIFDENMKKVVISKKEKDEIISRIVTAEKFMTKFTIEVVK
;
A
#
# COMPACT_ATOMS: atom_id res chain seq x y z
N MET A 1 23.51 -20.67 6.24
CA MET A 1 22.61 -19.50 6.20
C MET A 1 23.10 -18.52 7.25
N GLY A 2 24.06 -17.68 6.89
CA GLY A 2 24.68 -16.68 7.76
C GLY A 2 25.07 -15.50 6.89
N GLY A 3 25.13 -14.31 7.49
CA GLY A 3 25.36 -13.06 6.76
C GLY A 3 24.18 -12.10 6.79
N PHE A 4 23.05 -12.44 7.41
CA PHE A 4 21.94 -11.51 7.62
C PHE A 4 21.98 -10.97 9.05
N ILE A 5 22.07 -9.66 9.15
CA ILE A 5 21.88 -8.89 10.38
C ILE A 5 20.42 -8.48 10.38
N LYS A 6 19.64 -8.94 11.36
CA LYS A 6 18.26 -8.47 11.53
C LYS A 6 18.28 -6.98 11.83
N ILE A 7 17.57 -6.19 11.03
CA ILE A 7 17.45 -4.74 11.21
C ILE A 7 16.19 -4.43 12.01
N ASP A 8 15.04 -4.97 11.59
CA ASP A 8 13.77 -4.86 12.32
C ASP A 8 12.85 -6.09 12.12
N ALA A 9 11.54 -5.96 12.39
CA ALA A 9 10.55 -7.05 12.30
C ALA A 9 10.25 -7.49 10.86
N GLN A 10 10.46 -6.60 9.90
CA GLN A 10 10.18 -6.79 8.49
C GLN A 10 11.46 -6.75 7.65
N GLU A 11 12.58 -6.26 8.19
CA GLU A 11 13.82 -6.05 7.47
C GLU A 11 15.05 -6.78 8.03
N VAL A 12 15.85 -7.32 7.12
CA VAL A 12 17.19 -7.87 7.35
C VAL A 12 18.17 -7.31 6.33
N MET A 13 19.40 -7.01 6.76
CA MET A 13 20.47 -6.53 5.90
C MET A 13 21.54 -7.60 5.80
N HIS A 14 21.99 -7.89 4.59
CA HIS A 14 23.10 -8.78 4.36
C HIS A 14 24.44 -8.07 4.54
N GLU A 15 25.47 -8.75 5.04
CA GLU A 15 26.81 -8.21 5.30
C GLU A 15 27.48 -7.54 4.09
N SER A 16 27.06 -7.90 2.87
CA SER A 16 27.52 -7.25 1.63
C SER A 16 26.85 -5.88 1.35
N GLY A 17 25.97 -5.41 2.23
CA GLY A 17 25.36 -4.08 2.19
C GLY A 17 24.01 -3.99 1.47
N TYR A 18 23.37 -5.11 1.10
CA TYR A 18 22.01 -5.09 0.54
C TYR A 18 20.97 -5.41 1.62
N HIS A 19 19.77 -4.86 1.44
CA HIS A 19 18.67 -4.96 2.40
C HIS A 19 17.55 -5.86 1.85
N VAL A 20 16.82 -6.51 2.76
CA VAL A 20 15.65 -7.36 2.51
C VAL A 20 14.59 -6.95 3.52
N PHE A 21 13.64 -6.10 3.13
CA PHE A 21 12.56 -5.60 3.98
C PHE A 21 11.19 -6.13 3.51
N SER A 22 10.23 -6.17 4.44
CA SER A 22 8.82 -6.49 4.21
C SER A 22 8.07 -5.17 4.35
N ALA A 23 7.87 -4.45 3.27
CA ALA A 23 7.02 -3.28 3.34
C ALA A 23 5.58 -3.73 3.69
N GLY A 24 5.06 -3.24 4.81
CA GLY A 24 3.81 -3.72 5.38
C GLY A 24 2.63 -3.64 4.41
N ARG A 25 1.82 -4.70 4.36
CA ARG A 25 0.47 -4.62 3.80
C ARG A 25 -0.39 -3.82 4.78
N GLU A 26 -0.79 -2.64 4.36
CA GLU A 26 -1.59 -1.70 5.14
C GLU A 26 -2.95 -1.47 4.48
N HIS A 27 -3.80 -0.70 5.13
CA HIS A 27 -5.02 -0.22 4.51
C HIS A 27 -5.03 1.30 4.50
N ILE A 28 -5.36 1.89 3.35
CA ILE A 28 -5.66 3.31 3.27
C ILE A 28 -7.15 3.55 3.54
N GLY A 29 -7.42 4.47 4.46
CA GLY A 29 -8.78 4.86 4.81
C GLY A 29 -9.37 5.83 3.78
N TYR A 30 -10.64 5.61 3.45
CA TYR A 30 -11.50 6.54 2.75
C TYR A 30 -12.70 6.85 3.63
N LYS A 31 -13.07 8.13 3.73
CA LYS A 31 -14.27 8.54 4.45
C LYS A 31 -14.97 9.66 3.69
N ASP A 32 -16.29 9.51 3.52
CA ASP A 32 -17.15 10.48 2.85
C ASP A 32 -18.53 10.45 3.51
N ASP A 33 -18.94 11.55 4.14
CA ASP A 33 -20.15 11.72 4.96
C ASP A 33 -20.52 10.50 5.83
N ASN A 34 -21.27 9.54 5.26
CA ASN A 34 -21.81 8.35 5.92
C ASN A 34 -21.12 7.03 5.49
N LYS A 35 -20.02 7.10 4.74
CA LYS A 35 -19.29 5.94 4.22
C LYS A 35 -17.87 5.97 4.74
N SER A 36 -17.42 4.86 5.32
CA SER A 36 -16.02 4.64 5.63
C SER A 36 -15.58 3.32 5.02
N TYR A 37 -14.55 3.39 4.20
CA TYR A 37 -13.94 2.25 3.56
C TYR A 37 -12.44 2.21 3.86
N ARG A 38 -11.87 1.03 3.66
CA ARG A 38 -10.45 0.78 3.72
C ARG A 38 -10.06 0.03 2.45
N VAL A 39 -8.99 0.47 1.80
CA VAL A 39 -8.47 -0.16 0.59
C VAL A 39 -7.11 -0.73 0.91
N LEU A 40 -6.87 -1.98 0.51
CA LEU A 40 -5.56 -2.61 0.73
C LEU A 40 -4.48 -1.85 -0.06
N ARG A 41 -3.35 -1.61 0.60
CA ARG A 41 -2.14 -1.04 0.00
C ARG A 41 -0.91 -1.81 0.42
N GLU A 42 0.12 -1.78 -0.42
CA GLU A 42 1.44 -2.32 -0.12
C GLU A 42 2.47 -1.26 -0.52
N LEU A 43 3.36 -0.91 0.41
CA LEU A 43 4.52 -0.10 0.08
C LEU A 43 5.60 -0.98 -0.52
N GLY A 44 6.55 -0.41 -1.23
CA GLY A 44 7.70 -1.15 -1.74
C GLY A 44 8.84 -0.24 -2.09
N TRP A 45 9.99 -0.84 -2.42
CA TRP A 45 11.16 -0.12 -2.90
C TRP A 45 11.60 -0.73 -4.21
N ASP A 46 11.72 0.10 -5.25
CA ASP A 46 12.29 -0.31 -6.51
C ASP A 46 13.81 -0.02 -6.50
N PRO A 47 14.67 -1.07 -6.47
CA PRO A 47 16.11 -0.88 -6.44
C PRO A 47 16.68 -0.29 -7.75
N LYS A 48 15.97 -0.39 -8.87
CA LYS A 48 16.42 0.14 -10.17
C LYS A 48 16.28 1.66 -10.23
N THR A 49 15.13 2.16 -9.81
CA THR A 49 14.87 3.61 -9.73
C THR A 49 15.33 4.22 -8.42
N LYS A 50 15.75 3.39 -7.45
CA LYS A 50 16.11 3.78 -6.08
C LYS A 50 15.02 4.64 -5.45
N SER A 51 13.77 4.23 -5.63
CA SER A 51 12.62 4.99 -5.17
C SER A 51 11.58 4.09 -4.54
N GLY A 52 10.84 4.64 -3.58
CA GLY A 52 9.68 3.97 -3.01
C GLY A 52 8.50 4.00 -3.97
N TYR A 53 7.71 2.93 -3.97
CA TYR A 53 6.45 2.85 -4.68
C TYR A 53 5.34 2.40 -3.74
N GLU A 54 4.10 2.67 -4.14
CA GLU A 54 2.90 2.27 -3.41
C GLU A 54 1.92 1.60 -4.37
N SER A 55 1.53 0.38 -4.05
CA SER A 55 0.53 -0.39 -4.78
C SER A 55 -0.81 -0.30 -4.06
N ILE A 56 -1.84 0.22 -4.73
CA ILE A 56 -3.22 0.30 -4.22
C ILE A 56 -4.05 -0.79 -4.89
N TYR A 57 -4.57 -1.73 -4.09
CA TYR A 57 -5.31 -2.89 -4.58
C TYR A 57 -6.80 -2.58 -4.66
N SER A 58 -7.27 -2.29 -5.88
CA SER A 58 -8.65 -1.86 -6.11
C SER A 58 -9.70 -2.97 -5.94
N SER A 59 -9.30 -4.24 -5.96
CA SER A 59 -10.23 -5.39 -5.80
C SER A 59 -10.60 -5.71 -4.36
N ASP A 60 -9.85 -5.18 -3.38
CA ASP A 60 -10.01 -5.48 -1.96
C ASP A 60 -10.41 -4.21 -1.19
N ILE A 61 -11.73 -4.01 -1.08
CA ILE A 61 -12.34 -2.92 -0.31
C ILE A 61 -13.00 -3.50 0.94
N PHE A 62 -12.74 -2.87 2.07
CA PHE A 62 -13.21 -3.27 3.38
C PHE A 62 -14.04 -2.15 4.01
N ASP A 63 -15.02 -2.53 4.84
CA ASP A 63 -15.75 -1.59 5.69
C ASP A 63 -14.93 -1.20 6.94
N GLU A 64 -15.54 -0.39 7.81
CA GLU A 64 -14.95 0.03 9.09
C GLU A 64 -14.62 -1.13 10.06
N ASN A 65 -15.27 -2.28 9.87
CA ASN A 65 -15.08 -3.50 10.67
C ASN A 65 -14.11 -4.49 10.01
N MET A 66 -13.36 -4.05 8.98
CA MET A 66 -12.44 -4.87 8.20
C MET A 66 -13.10 -6.05 7.48
N LYS A 67 -14.41 -5.97 7.21
CA LYS A 67 -15.09 -6.96 6.37
C LYS A 67 -15.00 -6.55 4.92
N LYS A 68 -14.60 -7.47 4.06
CA LYS A 68 -14.56 -7.24 2.61
C LYS A 68 -15.98 -7.00 2.11
N VAL A 69 -16.19 -5.89 1.40
CA VAL A 69 -17.49 -5.48 0.86
C VAL A 69 -17.48 -5.48 -0.66
N VAL A 70 -18.65 -5.76 -1.25
CA VAL A 70 -18.87 -5.64 -2.68
C VAL A 70 -19.66 -4.37 -2.92
N ILE A 71 -19.03 -3.42 -3.61
CA ILE A 71 -19.64 -2.14 -3.99
C ILE A 71 -19.75 -2.03 -5.50
N SER A 72 -20.53 -1.06 -5.97
CA SER A 72 -20.69 -0.84 -7.41
C SER A 72 -19.37 -0.45 -8.07
N LYS A 73 -19.18 -0.79 -9.35
CA LYS A 73 -17.98 -0.39 -10.10
C LYS A 73 -17.78 1.13 -10.08
N LYS A 74 -18.86 1.90 -10.25
CA LYS A 74 -18.82 3.36 -10.22
C LYS A 74 -18.28 3.88 -8.88
N GLU A 75 -18.78 3.35 -7.78
CA GLU A 75 -18.36 3.74 -6.42
C GLU A 75 -16.91 3.34 -6.14
N LYS A 76 -16.51 2.13 -6.57
CA LYS A 76 -15.11 1.70 -6.50
C LYS A 76 -14.18 2.65 -7.26
N ASP A 77 -14.48 2.93 -8.52
CA ASP A 77 -13.64 3.77 -9.37
C ASP A 77 -13.51 5.19 -8.78
N GLU A 78 -14.58 5.70 -8.18
CA GLU A 78 -14.58 6.97 -7.45
C GLU A 78 -13.67 6.95 -6.20
N ILE A 79 -13.82 5.95 -5.33
CA ILE A 79 -13.00 5.80 -4.11
C ILE A 79 -11.52 5.72 -4.48
N ILE A 80 -11.16 4.85 -5.43
CA ILE A 80 -9.77 4.65 -5.85
C ILE A 80 -9.20 5.92 -6.47
N SER A 81 -9.96 6.63 -7.31
CA SER A 81 -9.50 7.89 -7.90
C SER A 81 -9.21 8.95 -6.83
N ARG A 82 -10.06 9.06 -5.80
CA ARG A 82 -9.88 10.01 -4.70
C ARG A 82 -8.67 9.65 -3.83
N ILE A 83 -8.51 8.37 -3.50
CA ILE A 83 -7.35 7.83 -2.78
C ILE A 83 -6.05 8.14 -3.53
N VAL A 84 -5.97 7.79 -4.83
CA VAL A 84 -4.77 8.04 -5.65
C VAL A 84 -4.44 9.54 -5.70
N THR A 85 -5.46 10.39 -5.82
CA THR A 85 -5.25 11.85 -5.84
C THR A 85 -4.68 12.34 -4.52
N ALA A 86 -5.21 11.86 -3.40
CA ALA A 86 -4.72 12.21 -2.07
C ALA A 86 -3.29 11.69 -1.83
N GLU A 87 -3.00 10.44 -2.17
CA GLU A 87 -1.67 9.86 -1.99
C GLU A 87 -0.61 10.61 -2.80
N LYS A 88 -0.91 11.05 -4.04
CA LYS A 88 0.02 11.90 -4.81
C LYS A 88 0.39 13.21 -4.11
N PHE A 89 -0.45 13.68 -3.19
CA PHE A 89 -0.18 14.87 -2.39
C PHE A 89 0.56 14.52 -1.09
N MET A 90 0.29 13.35 -0.50
CA MET A 90 0.86 12.93 0.79
C MET A 90 2.25 12.31 0.65
N THR A 91 2.54 11.64 -0.46
CA THR A 91 3.81 10.94 -0.69
C THR A 91 4.49 11.37 -1.99
N LYS A 92 5.80 11.12 -2.05
CA LYS A 92 6.62 11.22 -3.26
C LYS A 92 6.77 9.88 -3.97
N PHE A 93 6.14 8.83 -3.44
CA PHE A 93 6.20 7.50 -4.03
C PHE A 93 5.44 7.45 -5.35
N THR A 94 5.95 6.60 -6.25
CA THR A 94 5.21 6.25 -7.46
C THR A 94 4.00 5.40 -7.05
N ILE A 95 2.79 5.82 -7.44
CA ILE A 95 1.56 5.10 -7.10
C ILE A 95 1.12 4.25 -8.28
N GLU A 96 0.90 2.97 -8.01
CA GLU A 96 0.39 1.98 -8.95
C GLU A 96 -0.98 1.45 -8.47
N VAL A 97 -1.97 1.44 -9.35
CA VAL A 97 -3.28 0.85 -9.04
C VAL A 97 -3.32 -0.58 -9.57
N VAL A 98 -3.42 -1.55 -8.67
CA VAL A 98 -3.51 -2.98 -8.97
C VAL A 98 -4.98 -3.40 -9.04
N LYS A 99 -5.34 -4.20 -10.05
CA LYS A 99 -6.72 -4.66 -10.31
C LYS A 99 -6.93 -6.08 -9.83
#